data_AF-A0A2J7PP01-F1
#
_entry.id   AF-A0A2J7PP01-F1
#
_cell.length_a   1.000
_cell.length_b   1.000
_cell.length_c   1.000
_cell.angle_alpha   90.00
_cell.angle_beta   90.00
_cell.angle_gamma   90.00
#
_symmetry.space_group_name_H-M   'P 1'
#
loop_
_entity.id
_entity.type
_entity.pdbx_description
1 polymer ?
#
loop_
_entity_poly.entity_id
_entity_poly.type
_entity_poly.pdbx_seq_one_letter_code
_entity_poly.pdbx_strand_id
1 'polypeptide(L)'
;MVERAEKVVLEDRRLSVEKFASKVGISVGFMHTILHEDLRMRKVSSRSVPRMLADDHKAARMAICQALLERDEGLKVVPHAPYSPDLAPSDFWLFPTMKDTLPGRTFTSRVAIASTIFQ
;
A
#
# COMPACT_ATOMS: atom_id res chain seq x y z
N MET A 1 -14.57 12.77 23.88
CA MET A 1 -13.37 13.18 23.11
C MET A 1 -12.76 11.99 22.38
N VAL A 2 -12.44 10.91 23.11
CA VAL A 2 -12.00 9.61 22.54
C VAL A 2 -13.00 9.06 21.52
N GLU A 3 -14.29 8.98 21.85
CA GLU A 3 -15.34 8.52 20.90
C GLU A 3 -15.41 9.33 19.60
N ARG A 4 -15.17 10.65 19.67
CA ARG A 4 -15.13 11.52 18.49
C ARG A 4 -13.93 11.19 17.63
N ALA A 5 -12.76 10.96 18.23
CA ALA A 5 -11.58 10.54 17.50
C ALA A 5 -11.77 9.15 16.88
N GLU A 6 -12.33 8.20 17.62
CA GLU A 6 -12.63 6.86 17.13
C GLU A 6 -13.54 6.89 15.89
N LYS A 7 -14.63 7.68 15.93
CA LYS A 7 -15.54 7.84 14.80
C LYS A 7 -14.81 8.34 13.55
N VAL A 8 -13.98 9.38 13.67
CA VAL A 8 -13.22 9.92 12.52
C VAL A 8 -12.20 8.89 12.03
N VAL A 9 -11.61 8.09 12.93
CA VAL A 9 -10.62 7.06 12.57
C VAL A 9 -11.25 5.92 11.78
N LEU A 10 -12.45 5.52 12.16
CA LEU A 10 -13.22 4.48 11.47
C LEU A 10 -13.78 4.98 10.13
N GLU A 11 -14.08 6.29 10.01
CA GLU A 11 -14.54 6.91 8.76
C GLU A 11 -13.44 6.96 7.69
N ASP A 12 -12.20 7.34 8.05
CA ASP A 12 -11.08 7.39 7.11
C ASP A 12 -9.76 6.93 7.74
N ARG A 13 -9.46 5.64 7.55
CA ARG A 13 -8.25 4.98 8.06
C ARG A 13 -6.95 5.43 7.37
N ARG A 14 -6.99 6.33 6.38
CA ARG A 14 -5.81 6.77 5.60
C ARG A 14 -5.30 8.14 6.00
N LEU A 15 -5.97 8.84 6.91
CA LEU A 15 -5.56 10.17 7.35
C LEU A 15 -4.28 10.11 8.19
N SER A 16 -3.43 11.13 8.03
CA SER A 16 -2.28 11.35 8.90
C SER A 16 -2.74 11.81 10.29
N VAL A 17 -1.94 11.53 11.31
CA VAL A 17 -2.21 11.96 12.69
C VAL A 17 -2.37 13.49 12.79
N GLU A 18 -1.63 14.24 11.97
CA GLU A 18 -1.77 15.71 11.87
C GLU A 18 -3.16 16.12 11.37
N LYS A 19 -3.63 15.53 10.27
CA LYS A 19 -4.98 15.82 9.73
C LYS A 19 -6.07 15.38 10.70
N PHE A 20 -5.87 14.27 11.42
CA PHE A 20 -6.75 13.85 12.51
C PHE A 20 -6.84 14.90 13.62
N ALA A 21 -5.68 15.33 14.11
CA ALA A 21 -5.58 16.32 15.18
C ALA A 21 -6.28 17.63 14.77
N SER A 22 -6.07 18.09 13.53
CA SER A 22 -6.77 19.26 12.99
C SER A 22 -8.29 19.07 12.88
N LYS A 23 -8.78 17.90 12.45
CA LYS A 23 -10.23 17.62 12.33
C LYS A 23 -10.93 17.55 13.68
N VAL A 24 -10.30 16.97 14.68
CA VAL A 24 -10.87 16.82 16.03
C VAL A 24 -10.67 18.09 16.86
N GLY A 25 -9.67 18.92 16.51
CA GLY A 25 -9.34 20.18 17.18
C GLY A 25 -8.44 19.98 18.39
N ILE A 26 -7.46 19.08 18.30
CA ILE A 26 -6.61 18.65 19.41
C ILE A 26 -5.14 18.73 19.02
N SER A 27 -4.23 18.67 20.00
CA SER A 27 -2.81 18.60 19.69
C SER A 27 -2.44 17.24 19.09
N VAL A 28 -1.44 17.22 18.20
CA VAL A 28 -0.94 16.00 17.57
C VAL A 28 -0.46 15.00 18.63
N GLY A 29 0.21 15.48 19.69
CA GLY A 29 0.65 14.64 20.80
C GLY A 29 -0.51 13.97 21.54
N PHE A 30 -1.60 14.70 21.79
CA PHE A 30 -2.78 14.11 22.43
C PHE A 30 -3.48 13.09 21.53
N MET A 31 -3.50 13.31 20.21
CA MET A 31 -4.00 12.32 19.25
C MET A 31 -3.15 11.04 19.27
N HIS A 32 -1.82 11.15 19.42
CA HIS A 32 -0.97 9.97 19.60
C HIS A 32 -1.35 9.17 20.85
N THR A 33 -1.59 9.84 21.99
CA THR A 33 -2.03 9.19 23.22
C THR A 33 -3.36 8.47 23.03
N ILE A 34 -4.36 9.12 22.42
CA ILE A 34 -5.67 8.48 22.18
C ILE A 34 -5.54 7.25 21.29
N LEU A 35 -4.79 7.34 20.19
CA LEU A 35 -4.64 6.22 19.26
C LEU A 35 -3.93 5.03 19.92
N HIS A 36 -2.85 5.28 20.66
CA HIS A 36 -2.01 4.22 21.23
C HIS A 36 -2.50 3.68 22.56
N GLU A 37 -2.93 4.54 23.49
CA GLU A 37 -3.30 4.15 24.86
C GLU A 37 -4.78 3.81 24.96
N ASP A 38 -5.67 4.73 24.52
CA ASP A 38 -7.11 4.58 24.70
C ASP A 38 -7.71 3.58 23.71
N LEU A 39 -7.43 3.77 22.41
CA LEU A 39 -7.96 2.93 21.31
C LEU A 39 -7.11 1.69 21.05
N ARG A 40 -5.91 1.60 21.66
CA ARG A 40 -4.95 0.50 21.50
C ARG A 40 -4.62 0.18 20.03
N MET A 41 -4.71 1.19 19.17
CA MET A 41 -4.41 1.05 17.76
C MET A 41 -2.90 1.00 17.56
N ARG A 42 -2.45 -0.02 16.85
CA ARG A 42 -1.04 -0.17 16.45
C ARG A 42 -0.92 -0.06 14.95
N LYS A 43 0.14 0.60 14.48
CA LYS A 43 0.47 0.67 13.05
C LYS A 43 0.82 -0.74 12.55
N VAL A 44 -0.07 -1.38 11.81
CA VAL A 44 0.13 -2.72 11.20
C VAL A 44 1.01 -2.64 9.94
N SER A 45 2.01 -1.78 9.95
CA SER A 45 2.95 -1.45 8.85
C SER A 45 2.45 -0.48 7.75
N SER A 46 3.37 0.41 7.35
CA SER A 46 3.35 1.17 6.09
C SER A 46 4.41 0.62 5.11
N ARG A 47 4.91 -0.59 5.38
CA ARG A 47 5.87 -1.26 4.50
C ARG A 47 5.04 -1.96 3.43
N SER A 48 5.22 -1.56 2.17
CA SER A 48 4.66 -2.30 1.06
C SER A 48 5.07 -3.77 1.16
N VAL A 49 4.05 -4.61 1.29
CA VAL A 49 4.04 -6.08 1.15
C VAL A 49 4.62 -6.87 2.34
N PRO A 50 3.83 -7.80 2.93
CA PRO A 50 4.37 -8.85 3.79
C PRO A 50 5.39 -9.67 2.99
N ARG A 51 6.66 -9.61 3.38
CA ARG A 51 7.80 -10.19 2.65
C ARG A 51 7.82 -11.73 2.62
N MET A 52 6.79 -12.39 3.15
CA MET A 52 6.69 -13.85 3.23
C MET A 52 5.23 -14.26 2.97
N LEU A 53 4.95 -14.78 1.77
CA LEU A 53 3.70 -15.47 1.50
C LEU A 53 3.78 -16.88 2.09
N ALA A 54 2.75 -17.29 2.83
CA ALA A 54 2.55 -18.69 3.19
C ALA A 54 2.28 -19.53 1.94
N ASP A 55 2.49 -20.84 2.02
CA ASP A 55 2.47 -21.72 0.84
C ASP A 55 1.07 -21.83 0.22
N ASP A 56 0.01 -21.76 1.04
CA ASP A 56 -1.38 -21.65 0.60
C ASP A 56 -1.62 -20.38 -0.22
N HIS A 57 -1.07 -19.23 0.22
CA HIS A 57 -1.16 -17.98 -0.53
C HIS A 57 -0.42 -18.06 -1.88
N LYS A 58 0.75 -18.71 -1.92
CA LYS A 58 1.49 -18.92 -3.17
C LYS A 58 0.69 -19.81 -4.13
N ALA A 59 0.13 -20.91 -3.63
CA ALA A 59 -0.70 -21.82 -4.43
C ALA A 59 -1.94 -21.12 -4.99
N ALA A 60 -2.66 -20.37 -4.15
CA ALA A 60 -3.83 -19.61 -4.57
C ALA A 60 -3.50 -18.58 -5.65
N ARG A 61 -2.37 -17.87 -5.52
CA ARG A 61 -1.91 -16.91 -6.55
C ARG A 61 -1.61 -17.60 -7.88
N MET A 62 -0.91 -18.73 -7.85
CA MET A 62 -0.62 -19.50 -9.07
C MET A 62 -1.89 -19.97 -9.76
N ALA A 63 -2.85 -20.52 -9.00
CA ALA A 63 -4.14 -20.96 -9.53
C ALA A 63 -4.93 -19.83 -10.20
N ILE A 64 -4.97 -18.64 -9.57
CA ILE A 64 -5.64 -17.47 -10.14
C ILE A 64 -4.95 -17.00 -11.42
N CYS A 65 -3.60 -16.91 -11.43
CA CYS A 65 -2.85 -16.53 -12.62
C CYS A 65 -3.10 -17.49 -13.80
N GLN A 66 -3.15 -18.79 -13.51
CA GLN A 66 -3.43 -19.82 -14.51
C GLN A 66 -4.85 -19.67 -15.09
N ALA A 67 -5.85 -19.49 -14.23
CA ALA A 67 -7.24 -19.28 -14.67
C ALA A 67 -7.41 -17.99 -15.51
N LEU A 68 -6.67 -16.93 -15.19
CA LEU A 68 -6.66 -15.68 -15.98
C LEU A 68 -5.98 -15.87 -17.34
N LEU A 69 -4.89 -16.64 -17.38
CA LEU A 69 -4.20 -16.97 -18.62
C LEU A 69 -5.09 -17.79 -19.57
N GLU A 70 -5.82 -18.77 -19.03
CA GLU A 70 -6.75 -19.59 -19.81
C GLU A 70 -7.94 -18.79 -20.36
N ARG A 71 -8.31 -17.68 -19.71
CA ARG A 71 -9.38 -16.80 -20.16
C ARG A 71 -8.95 -15.86 -21.29
N ASP A 72 -7.66 -15.54 -21.40
CA ASP A 72 -7.13 -14.58 -22.37
C ASP A 72 -6.25 -15.29 -23.40
N GLU A 73 -6.83 -15.58 -24.56
CA GLU A 73 -6.15 -16.27 -25.66
C GLU A 73 -4.95 -15.50 -26.24
N GLY A 74 -4.81 -14.21 -25.91
CA GLY A 74 -3.72 -13.35 -26.39
C GLY A 74 -2.46 -13.41 -25.54
N LEU A 75 -2.53 -13.92 -24.30
CA LEU A 75 -1.41 -13.91 -23.36
C LEU A 75 -0.52 -15.14 -23.55
N LYS A 76 0.76 -14.91 -23.85
CA LYS A 76 1.78 -15.96 -23.93
C LYS A 76 2.68 -15.90 -22.71
N VAL A 77 2.85 -17.03 -22.04
CA VAL A 77 3.80 -17.15 -20.92
C VAL A 77 5.21 -17.21 -21.49
N VAL A 78 6.04 -16.25 -21.07
CA VAL A 78 7.46 -16.20 -21.40
C VAL A 78 8.23 -16.95 -20.30
N PRO A 79 9.20 -17.82 -20.64
CA PRO A 79 10.04 -18.46 -19.63
C PRO A 79 10.79 -17.41 -18.82
N HIS A 80 10.68 -17.49 -17.49
CA HIS A 80 11.36 -16.59 -16.55
C HIS A 80 12.14 -17.41 -15.54
N ALA A 81 13.43 -17.08 -15.38
CA ALA A 81 14.30 -17.82 -14.46
C ALA A 81 13.89 -17.56 -12.99
N PRO A 82 14.00 -18.56 -12.10
CA PRO A 82 13.76 -18.36 -10.69
C PRO A 82 14.63 -17.23 -10.12
N TYR A 83 14.05 -16.41 -9.24
CA TYR A 83 14.77 -15.35 -8.52
C TYR A 83 15.57 -14.38 -9.41
N SER A 84 15.02 -14.00 -10.57
CA SER A 84 15.65 -13.07 -11.51
C SER A 84 14.97 -11.69 -11.53
N PRO A 85 15.07 -10.88 -10.46
CA PRO A 85 14.45 -9.56 -10.39
C PRO A 85 15.03 -8.58 -11.41
N ASP A 86 16.25 -8.81 -11.88
CA ASP A 86 16.91 -8.09 -12.97
C ASP A 86 16.19 -8.25 -14.32
N LEU A 87 15.49 -9.37 -14.52
CA LEU A 87 14.73 -9.63 -15.74
C LEU A 87 13.27 -9.16 -15.67
N ALA A 88 12.77 -8.80 -14.48
CA ALA A 88 11.39 -8.39 -14.27
C ALA A 88 11.24 -6.86 -14.37
N PRO A 89 10.51 -6.31 -15.37
CA PRO A 89 10.33 -4.86 -15.53
C PRO A 89 9.77 -4.13 -14.31
N SER A 90 8.96 -4.84 -13.51
CA SER A 90 8.48 -4.33 -12.23
C SER A 90 9.61 -4.05 -11.24
N ASP A 91 10.56 -4.97 -11.14
CA ASP A 91 11.61 -4.94 -10.11
C ASP A 91 12.81 -4.08 -10.53
N PHE A 92 13.26 -4.18 -11.79
CA PHE A 92 14.43 -3.40 -12.23
C PHE A 92 14.12 -1.96 -12.60
N TRP A 93 12.88 -1.63 -13.02
CA TRP A 93 12.54 -0.29 -13.52
C TRP A 93 11.43 0.38 -12.73
N LEU A 94 10.25 -0.24 -12.59
CA LEU A 94 9.09 0.41 -12.00
C LEU A 94 9.31 0.76 -10.52
N PHE A 95 9.69 -0.21 -9.69
CA PHE A 95 9.85 0.03 -8.25
C PHE A 95 10.98 1.01 -7.90
N PRO A 96 12.16 0.98 -8.57
CA PRO A 96 13.17 2.03 -8.41
C PRO A 96 12.62 3.41 -8.80
N THR A 97 12.00 3.55 -9.97
CA THR A 97 11.41 4.82 -10.44
C THR A 97 10.40 5.38 -9.42
N MET A 98 9.56 4.51 -8.86
CA MET A 98 8.62 4.90 -7.81
C MET A 98 9.31 5.35 -6.51
N LYS A 99 10.39 4.67 -6.11
CA LYS A 99 11.16 5.05 -4.91
C LYS A 99 11.87 6.38 -5.07
N ASP A 100 12.24 6.76 -6.28
CA ASP A 100 12.91 8.03 -6.54
C ASP A 100 11.92 9.19 -6.71
N THR A 101 10.78 8.94 -7.36
CA THR A 101 9.83 9.99 -7.77
C THR A 101 8.72 10.29 -6.75
N LEU A 102 8.29 9.31 -5.95
CA LEU A 102 7.15 9.44 -5.04
C LEU A 102 7.44 9.94 -3.62
N PRO A 103 8.65 9.84 -3.03
CA PRO A 103 8.88 10.27 -1.65
C PRO A 103 8.50 11.74 -1.40
N GLY A 104 7.86 11.99 -0.25
CA GLY A 104 7.51 13.35 0.21
C GLY A 104 6.36 14.02 -0.55
N ARG A 105 5.77 13.36 -1.56
CA ARG A 105 4.65 13.90 -2.33
C ARG A 105 3.32 13.35 -1.83
N THR A 106 2.27 14.17 -1.91
CA THR A 106 0.89 13.74 -1.69
C THR A 106 0.10 13.90 -2.97
N PHE A 107 -0.72 12.90 -3.30
CA PHE A 107 -1.50 12.89 -4.53
C PHE A 107 -2.98 12.75 -4.18
N THR A 108 -3.83 13.50 -4.87
CA THR A 108 -5.30 13.46 -4.73
C THR A 108 -5.97 12.56 -5.77
N SER A 109 -5.26 12.22 -6.85
CA SER A 109 -5.78 11.44 -7.98
C SER A 109 -4.77 10.40 -8.46
N ARG A 110 -5.28 9.26 -8.95
CA ARG A 110 -4.46 8.19 -9.55
C ARG A 110 -3.76 8.65 -10.82
N VAL A 111 -4.38 9.54 -11.59
CA VAL A 111 -3.81 10.09 -12.83
C VAL A 111 -2.54 10.89 -12.51
N ALA A 112 -2.55 11.68 -11.43
CA ALA A 112 -1.39 12.46 -11.00
C ALA A 112 -0.21 11.57 -10.54
N ILE A 113 -0.51 10.40 -9.98
CA ILE A 113 0.52 9.40 -9.62
C ILE A 113 1.12 8.83 -10.90
N ALA A 114 0.28 8.40 -11.85
CA ALA A 114 0.73 7.82 -13.11
C ALA A 114 1.58 8.81 -13.91
N SER A 115 1.16 10.08 -14.03
CA SER A 115 1.94 11.11 -14.74
C SER A 115 3.27 11.43 -14.07
N THR A 116 3.43 11.14 -12.77
CA THR A 116 4.71 11.32 -12.07
C THR A 116 5.66 10.16 -12.31
N ILE A 117 5.14 8.95 -12.52
CA ILE A 117 5.93 7.73 -12.73
C ILE A 117 6.33 7.57 -14.21
N PHE A 118 5.42 7.88 -15.12
CA PHE A 118 5.56 7.65 -16.56
C PHE A 118 5.82 8.94 -17.36
N GLN A 119 6.64 9.85 -16.81
CA GLN A 119 6.97 11.13 -17.44
C GLN A 119 7.60 10.97 -18.83
#